data_AF-A0A7J4SKU6-F1
#
_entry.id   AF-A0A7J4SKU6-F1
#
_cell.length_a   1.000
_cell.length_b   1.000
_cell.length_c   1.000
_cell.angle_alpha   90.00
_cell.angle_beta   90.00
_cell.angle_gamma   90.00
#
_symmetry.space_group_name_H-M   'P 1'
#
loop_
_entity.id
_entity.type
_entity.pdbx_description
1 polymer ?
#
loop_
_entity_poly.entity_id
_entity_poly.type
_entity_poly.pdbx_seq_one_letter_code
_entity_poly.pdbx_strand_id
1 'polypeptide(L)'
;MQVVNRKGEREDVRFDAILEKLSSLTDGLDTDWVDAANLTKLTIEGLYDGVTTRELDQLAAETAASLASHHPDYSKLAARICVDDLHRSTKESFSEVVTDLREFIDPESGAHAPLISEEVYEIIMANKEKLDNYIDYGRDFSYDYFGFKTLERSYLLKLNGEVAERPQHMLMRVAVGIHHGDIEKALETYDLMSQGYFTHATPTLFNSGTPTPQMSSCFLLTMQDDSLVGIYDTLKQCALISKSAGGIGLSIHHIRSKGSYIKGTNGESNGIVPMLRVFNDTARYVDQGGGKRKGSIAIYLEPWHPDIIQFLDLRKNHGKEELRARDLFYALWTPDLFMERVEQNADWSFFCPNECPGLQDAYGEEFKQLYESYEAQGLARETIPARTVWDKVVEAQIETGTPYMLYKDSANMKSNQKNLGTIRSSNLCTEIMEYTSKDEVAVCNLASIALPTYVNNETKQFDFQKLYDVTYHVTGNLNRVIDVNYYPVEEARNSNMRHRPIGLGVQGLADTFAMLGMYFESDEAKALNKEIFETIYFAACTASKDAAIVDGPYSSFKGSPASKGLLQFDLWDMNEHSGRWDWDSLKQEIVEHGMRNSL
;
A
#
# COMPACT_ATOMS: atom_id res chain seq x y z
N MET A 1 21.30 -5.33 44.77
CA MET A 1 20.15 -4.95 43.94
C MET A 1 19.47 -6.24 43.52
N GLN A 2 18.15 -6.32 43.64
CA GLN A 2 17.37 -7.50 43.31
C GLN A 2 16.44 -7.22 42.14
N VAL A 3 16.29 -8.21 41.26
CA VAL A 3 15.30 -8.21 40.18
C VAL A 3 14.11 -9.09 40.57
N VAL A 4 12.94 -8.80 40.01
CA VAL A 4 11.74 -9.64 40.15
C VAL A 4 11.64 -10.53 38.91
N ASN A 5 11.77 -11.84 39.10
CA ASN A 5 11.64 -12.81 38.02
C ASN A 5 10.18 -12.91 37.54
N ARG A 6 9.93 -13.60 36.43
CA ARG A 6 8.58 -13.73 35.85
C ARG A 6 7.58 -14.50 36.74
N LYS A 7 8.06 -15.20 37.78
CA LYS A 7 7.22 -15.85 38.80
C LYS A 7 6.92 -14.94 40.00
N GLY A 8 7.43 -13.72 40.01
CA GLY A 8 7.27 -12.75 41.09
C GLY A 8 8.28 -12.91 42.24
N GLU A 9 9.30 -13.77 42.08
CA GLU A 9 10.32 -14.01 43.10
C GLU A 9 11.48 -13.03 42.94
N ARG A 10 12.11 -12.63 44.06
CA ARG A 10 13.27 -11.74 44.04
C ARG A 10 14.56 -12.55 43.89
N GLU A 11 15.40 -12.13 42.95
CA GLU A 11 16.71 -12.73 42.70
C GLU A 11 17.79 -11.63 42.69
N ASP A 12 19.00 -11.96 43.14
CA ASP A 12 20.11 -11.02 43.08
C ASP A 12 20.55 -10.78 41.63
N VAL A 13 20.83 -9.51 41.27
CA VAL A 13 21.38 -9.16 39.97
C VAL A 13 22.77 -9.79 39.82
N ARG A 14 22.94 -10.67 38.84
CA ARG A 14 24.21 -11.34 38.52
C ARG A 14 24.71 -10.88 37.16
N PHE A 15 25.86 -10.18 37.15
CA PHE A 15 26.51 -9.71 35.93
C PHE A 15 26.72 -10.86 34.94
N ASP A 16 27.30 -11.97 35.40
CA ASP A 16 27.63 -13.12 34.56
C ASP A 16 26.39 -13.72 33.88
N ALA A 17 25.24 -13.73 34.55
CA ALA A 17 24.00 -14.26 33.99
C ALA A 17 23.43 -13.37 32.87
N ILE A 18 23.52 -12.04 33.03
CA ILE A 18 23.11 -11.10 31.99
C ILE A 18 24.08 -11.18 30.80
N LEU A 19 25.39 -11.23 31.09
CA LEU A 19 26.41 -11.36 30.06
C LEU A 19 26.25 -12.64 29.24
N GLU A 20 26.07 -13.79 29.90
CA GLU A 20 25.88 -15.09 29.23
C GLU A 20 24.67 -15.04 28.28
N LYS A 21 23.56 -14.46 28.75
CA LYS A 21 22.37 -14.25 27.92
C LYS A 21 22.63 -13.34 26.73
N LEU A 22 23.21 -12.16 26.95
CA LEU A 22 23.44 -11.21 25.84
C LEU A 22 24.46 -11.78 24.84
N SER A 23 25.44 -12.54 25.31
CA SER A 23 26.46 -13.18 24.46
C SER A 23 25.88 -14.31 23.60
N SER A 24 24.86 -15.05 24.08
CA SER A 24 24.22 -16.07 23.24
C SER A 24 23.45 -15.46 22.05
N LEU A 25 23.09 -14.17 22.14
CA LEU A 25 22.37 -13.44 21.10
C LEU A 25 23.30 -12.73 20.11
N THR A 26 24.62 -12.77 20.28
CA THR A 26 25.59 -12.13 19.37
C THR A 26 26.07 -13.02 18.22
N ASP A 27 25.54 -14.24 18.07
CA ASP A 27 26.00 -15.18 17.04
C ASP A 27 25.85 -14.61 15.60
N GLY A 28 26.93 -14.68 14.82
CA GLY A 28 26.99 -14.11 13.46
C GLY A 28 26.97 -12.58 13.38
N LEU A 29 27.09 -11.84 14.50
CA LEU A 29 27.31 -10.39 14.50
C LEU A 29 28.81 -10.07 14.49
N ASP A 30 29.18 -8.85 14.07
CA ASP A 30 30.57 -8.41 14.06
C ASP A 30 31.15 -8.34 15.48
N THR A 31 32.04 -9.29 15.81
CA THR A 31 32.66 -9.43 17.13
C THR A 31 33.70 -8.35 17.45
N ASP A 32 34.20 -7.62 16.45
CA ASP A 32 35.16 -6.54 16.68
C ASP A 32 34.47 -5.28 17.20
N TRP A 33 33.16 -5.13 16.92
CA TRP A 33 32.38 -3.96 17.29
C TRP A 33 31.28 -4.24 18.33
N VAL A 34 30.67 -5.41 18.30
CA VAL A 34 29.58 -5.78 19.20
C VAL A 34 30.15 -6.39 20.48
N ASP A 35 30.08 -5.64 21.58
CA ASP A 35 30.59 -6.03 22.90
C ASP A 35 29.43 -6.23 23.89
N ALA A 36 29.08 -7.50 24.12
CA ALA A 36 28.05 -7.90 25.07
C ALA A 36 28.41 -7.53 26.53
N ALA A 37 29.69 -7.48 26.90
CA ALA A 37 30.13 -7.13 28.24
C ALA A 37 29.95 -5.63 28.50
N ASN A 38 30.29 -4.79 27.52
CA ASN A 38 30.02 -3.37 27.60
C ASN A 38 28.51 -3.08 27.66
N LEU A 39 27.71 -3.75 26.82
CA LEU A 39 26.24 -3.64 26.87
C LEU A 39 25.68 -4.08 28.24
N THR A 40 26.17 -5.17 28.80
CA THR A 40 25.78 -5.64 30.14
C THR A 40 26.07 -4.58 31.20
N LYS A 41 27.26 -3.99 31.17
CA LYS A 41 27.65 -2.93 32.11
C LYS A 41 26.73 -1.72 32.02
N LEU A 42 26.48 -1.20 30.81
CA LEU A 42 25.60 -0.06 30.58
C LEU A 42 24.17 -0.34 31.03
N THR A 43 23.67 -1.56 30.78
CA THR A 43 22.35 -1.99 31.22
C THR A 43 22.25 -1.95 32.75
N ILE A 44 23.25 -2.50 33.46
CA ILE A 44 23.26 -2.53 34.94
C ILE A 44 23.33 -1.14 35.56
N GLU A 45 24.07 -0.21 34.94
CA GLU A 45 24.13 1.19 35.40
C GLU A 45 22.77 1.89 35.38
N GLY A 46 21.85 1.45 34.52
CA GLY A 46 20.47 1.95 34.44
C GLY A 46 19.45 1.27 35.34
N LEU A 47 19.83 0.23 36.10
CA LEU A 47 18.88 -0.55 36.92
C LEU A 47 18.57 0.09 38.27
N TYR A 48 17.37 -0.20 38.77
CA TYR A 48 16.93 0.10 40.13
C TYR A 48 16.48 -1.18 40.87
N ASP A 49 16.44 -1.13 42.21
CA ASP A 49 16.03 -2.26 43.03
C ASP A 49 14.55 -2.61 42.84
N GLY A 50 14.24 -3.88 42.60
CA GLY A 50 12.89 -4.37 42.36
C GLY A 50 12.43 -4.30 40.90
N VAL A 51 13.32 -3.94 39.96
CA VAL A 51 13.04 -3.99 38.52
C VAL A 51 12.68 -5.42 38.08
N THR A 52 11.68 -5.56 37.21
CA THR A 52 11.29 -6.86 36.68
C THR A 52 12.27 -7.35 35.62
N THR A 53 12.37 -8.66 35.44
CA THR A 53 13.16 -9.26 34.35
C THR A 53 12.72 -8.81 32.95
N ARG A 54 11.44 -8.45 32.76
CA ARG A 54 10.92 -7.88 31.50
C ARG A 54 11.42 -6.44 31.27
N GLU A 55 11.36 -5.60 32.30
CA GLU A 55 11.92 -4.24 32.25
C GLU A 55 13.44 -4.25 32.03
N LEU A 56 14.15 -5.24 32.61
CA LEU A 56 15.58 -5.46 32.37
C LEU A 56 15.88 -5.75 30.90
N ASP A 57 15.13 -6.67 30.28
CA ASP A 57 15.31 -7.04 28.87
C ASP A 57 14.96 -5.89 27.93
N GLN A 58 13.92 -5.11 28.25
CA GLN A 58 13.58 -3.90 27.51
C GLN A 58 14.69 -2.85 27.60
N LEU A 59 15.23 -2.61 28.80
CA LEU A 59 16.33 -1.67 28.99
C LEU A 59 17.59 -2.11 28.22
N ALA A 60 17.90 -3.41 28.21
CA ALA A 60 19.01 -3.96 27.45
C ALA A 60 18.81 -3.75 25.94
N ALA A 61 17.60 -3.98 25.43
CA ALA A 61 17.28 -3.76 24.02
C ALA A 61 17.35 -2.28 23.62
N GLU A 62 16.80 -1.37 24.43
CA GLU A 62 16.85 0.08 24.18
C GLU A 62 18.29 0.61 24.22
N THR A 63 19.09 0.11 25.17
CA THR A 63 20.51 0.43 25.28
C THR A 63 21.28 -0.07 24.06
N ALA A 64 21.06 -1.31 23.63
CA ALA A 64 21.63 -1.86 22.40
C ALA A 64 21.22 -1.03 21.17
N ALA A 65 19.94 -0.65 21.05
CA ALA A 65 19.46 0.17 19.94
C ALA A 65 20.15 1.55 19.89
N SER A 66 20.46 2.15 21.04
CA SER A 66 21.21 3.42 21.10
C SER A 66 22.65 3.30 20.57
N LEU A 67 23.25 2.11 20.68
CA LEU A 67 24.59 1.78 20.18
C LEU A 67 24.61 1.46 18.68
N ALA A 68 23.46 1.44 17.99
CA ALA A 68 23.40 1.31 16.53
C ALA A 68 24.15 2.43 15.79
N SER A 69 24.31 3.58 16.46
CA SER A 69 25.16 4.71 16.00
C SER A 69 26.65 4.36 15.92
N HIS A 70 27.11 3.37 16.68
CA HIS A 70 28.50 2.90 16.69
C HIS A 70 28.71 1.80 15.65
N HIS A 71 27.80 0.82 15.60
CA HIS A 71 27.81 -0.24 14.59
C HIS A 71 26.38 -0.75 14.34
N PRO A 72 25.95 -0.97 13.08
CA PRO A 72 24.57 -1.34 12.75
C PRO A 72 24.12 -2.68 13.35
N ASP A 73 25.04 -3.61 13.61
CA ASP A 73 24.68 -4.91 14.21
C ASP A 73 24.14 -4.80 15.65
N TYR A 74 24.38 -3.69 16.36
CA TYR A 74 23.70 -3.43 17.62
C TYR A 74 22.18 -3.31 17.46
N SER A 75 21.69 -2.84 16.31
CA SER A 75 20.25 -2.85 15.99
C SER A 75 19.70 -4.26 15.86
N LYS A 76 20.47 -5.19 15.27
CA LYS A 76 20.11 -6.61 15.21
C LYS A 76 20.12 -7.21 16.61
N LEU A 77 21.16 -6.96 17.41
CA LEU A 77 21.24 -7.45 18.79
C LEU A 77 20.05 -6.96 19.63
N ALA A 78 19.69 -5.68 19.52
CA ALA A 78 18.52 -5.10 20.17
C ALA A 78 17.22 -5.82 19.78
N ALA A 79 17.04 -6.14 18.50
CA ALA A 79 15.91 -6.93 18.01
C ALA A 79 15.90 -8.34 18.61
N ARG A 80 17.05 -9.02 18.61
CA ARG A 80 17.19 -10.38 19.14
C ARG A 80 16.86 -10.46 20.62
N ILE A 81 17.23 -9.45 21.41
CA ILE A 81 16.83 -9.34 22.83
C ILE A 81 15.30 -9.23 22.95
N CYS A 82 14.65 -8.39 22.13
CA CYS A 82 13.20 -8.25 22.13
C CYS A 82 12.49 -9.55 21.70
N VAL A 83 13.03 -10.24 20.69
CA VAL A 83 12.50 -11.51 20.20
C VAL A 83 12.61 -12.61 21.26
N ASP A 84 13.75 -12.70 21.95
CA ASP A 84 13.93 -13.64 23.07
C ASP A 84 12.95 -13.35 24.23
N ASP A 85 12.68 -12.09 24.53
CA ASP A 85 11.64 -11.71 25.50
C ASP A 85 10.25 -12.14 25.04
N LEU A 86 9.91 -11.89 23.77
CA LEU A 86 8.64 -12.27 23.16
C LEU A 86 8.45 -13.79 23.16
N HIS A 87 9.47 -14.56 22.78
CA HIS A 87 9.41 -16.02 22.72
C HIS A 87 9.12 -16.63 24.09
N ARG A 88 9.71 -16.10 25.15
CA ARG A 88 9.42 -16.55 26.53
C ARG A 88 8.04 -16.11 27.03
N SER A 89 7.43 -15.11 26.40
CA SER A 89 6.13 -14.52 26.78
C SER A 89 4.95 -15.04 25.94
N THR A 90 5.22 -15.83 24.90
CA THR A 90 4.23 -16.35 23.96
C THR A 90 4.27 -17.87 23.91
N LYS A 91 3.16 -18.49 23.54
CA LYS A 91 3.13 -19.94 23.27
C LYS A 91 3.98 -20.25 22.04
N GLU A 92 4.59 -21.41 22.02
CA GLU A 92 5.41 -21.85 20.88
C GLU A 92 4.56 -22.42 19.76
N SER A 93 3.56 -23.27 20.05
CA SER A 93 2.71 -23.87 19.03
C SER A 93 1.82 -22.83 18.34
N PHE A 94 1.87 -22.80 17.01
CA PHE A 94 1.04 -21.91 16.19
C PHE A 94 -0.45 -22.27 16.33
N SER A 95 -0.79 -23.56 16.26
CA SER A 95 -2.17 -24.02 16.40
C SER A 95 -2.79 -23.70 17.77
N GLU A 96 -2.00 -23.70 18.85
CA GLU A 96 -2.46 -23.26 20.17
C GLU A 96 -2.74 -21.75 20.21
N VAL A 97 -1.85 -20.92 19.66
CA VAL A 97 -2.05 -19.47 19.58
C VAL A 97 -3.30 -19.15 18.75
N VAL A 98 -3.47 -19.80 17.62
CA VAL A 98 -4.66 -19.64 16.76
C VAL A 98 -5.94 -20.05 17.48
N THR A 99 -5.89 -21.11 18.30
CA THR A 99 -7.02 -21.50 19.15
C THR A 99 -7.35 -20.43 20.19
N ASP A 100 -6.35 -19.86 20.89
CA ASP A 100 -6.59 -18.79 21.87
C ASP A 100 -7.20 -17.54 21.20
N LEU A 101 -6.73 -17.18 20.00
CA LEU A 101 -7.25 -16.05 19.23
C LEU A 101 -8.68 -16.30 18.73
N ARG A 102 -9.00 -17.55 18.36
CA ARG A 102 -10.33 -17.96 17.92
C ARG A 102 -11.33 -18.00 19.07
N GLU A 103 -10.90 -18.40 20.26
CA GLU A 103 -11.74 -18.51 21.46
C GLU A 103 -11.72 -17.24 22.31
N PHE A 104 -11.22 -16.12 21.78
CA PHE A 104 -11.17 -14.85 22.50
C PHE A 104 -12.57 -14.40 22.92
N ILE A 105 -12.69 -14.09 24.22
CA ILE A 105 -13.87 -13.50 24.83
C ILE A 105 -13.54 -12.06 25.18
N ASP A 106 -14.36 -11.12 24.70
CA ASP A 106 -14.21 -9.72 25.06
C ASP A 106 -14.40 -9.55 26.57
N PRO A 107 -13.38 -9.06 27.31
CA PRO A 107 -13.45 -8.96 28.77
C PRO A 107 -14.52 -7.98 29.26
N GLU A 108 -14.94 -7.01 28.44
CA GLU A 108 -15.95 -6.03 28.83
C GLU A 108 -17.38 -6.55 28.63
N SER A 109 -17.70 -7.10 27.45
CA SER A 109 -19.05 -7.59 27.16
C SER A 109 -19.28 -9.05 27.56
N GLY A 110 -18.22 -9.83 27.76
CA GLY A 110 -18.30 -11.28 27.94
C GLY A 110 -18.75 -12.04 26.68
N ALA A 111 -18.84 -11.35 25.54
CA ALA A 111 -19.23 -11.95 24.28
C ALA A 111 -18.04 -12.63 23.60
N HIS A 112 -18.33 -13.70 22.87
CA HIS A 112 -17.36 -14.33 21.99
C HIS A 112 -17.00 -13.39 20.84
N ALA A 113 -15.73 -13.03 20.74
CA ALA A 113 -15.19 -12.01 19.84
C ALA A 113 -13.97 -12.56 19.08
N PRO A 114 -14.16 -13.56 18.19
CA PRO A 114 -13.05 -14.26 17.57
C PRO A 114 -12.14 -13.31 16.78
N LEU A 115 -10.82 -13.51 16.87
CA LEU A 115 -9.82 -12.76 16.09
C LEU A 115 -9.37 -13.53 14.83
N ILE A 116 -9.73 -14.80 14.72
CA ILE A 116 -9.50 -15.68 13.57
C ILE A 116 -10.86 -16.13 13.01
N SER A 117 -10.99 -16.16 11.69
CA SER A 117 -12.21 -16.67 11.03
C SER A 117 -12.39 -18.17 11.27
N GLU A 118 -13.65 -18.63 11.30
CA GLU A 118 -13.95 -20.05 11.49
C GLU A 118 -13.33 -20.92 10.39
N GLU A 119 -13.48 -20.51 9.14
CA GLU A 119 -12.97 -21.25 7.99
C GLU A 119 -11.45 -21.47 8.06
N VAL A 120 -10.70 -20.41 8.35
CA VAL A 120 -9.24 -20.50 8.45
C VAL A 120 -8.82 -21.28 9.69
N TYR A 121 -9.55 -21.14 10.81
CA TYR A 121 -9.34 -21.96 12.00
C TYR A 121 -9.48 -23.46 11.71
N GLU A 122 -10.57 -23.88 11.05
CA GLU A 122 -10.81 -25.27 10.69
C GLU A 122 -9.69 -25.84 9.80
N ILE A 123 -9.24 -25.06 8.81
CA ILE A 123 -8.14 -25.44 7.91
C ILE A 123 -6.82 -25.60 8.69
N ILE A 124 -6.49 -24.66 9.57
CA ILE A 124 -5.28 -24.72 10.39
C ILE A 124 -5.34 -25.95 11.29
N MET A 125 -6.46 -26.19 11.97
CA MET A 125 -6.61 -27.31 12.90
C MET A 125 -6.57 -28.67 12.19
N ALA A 126 -7.13 -28.77 10.99
CA ALA A 126 -7.06 -29.97 10.16
C ALA A 126 -5.61 -30.29 9.72
N ASN A 127 -4.74 -29.28 9.65
CA ASN A 127 -3.35 -29.42 9.18
C ASN A 127 -2.32 -29.10 10.28
N LYS A 128 -2.73 -29.07 11.55
CA LYS A 128 -1.94 -28.48 12.65
C LYS A 128 -0.54 -29.07 12.80
N GLU A 129 -0.40 -30.40 12.69
CA GLU A 129 0.90 -31.05 12.87
C GLU A 129 1.87 -30.67 11.76
N LYS A 130 1.38 -30.50 10.53
CA LYS A 130 2.19 -30.09 9.40
C LYS A 130 2.61 -28.62 9.56
N LEU A 131 1.66 -27.74 9.90
CA LEU A 131 1.92 -26.31 10.02
C LEU A 131 2.84 -25.98 11.22
N ASP A 132 2.58 -26.56 12.39
CA ASP A 132 3.38 -26.33 13.60
C ASP A 132 4.84 -26.78 13.41
N ASN A 133 5.06 -27.92 12.74
CA ASN A 133 6.41 -28.45 12.49
C ASN A 133 7.15 -27.74 11.34
N TYR A 134 6.44 -27.01 10.46
CA TYR A 134 7.05 -26.32 9.32
C TYR A 134 7.61 -24.94 9.69
N ILE A 135 7.03 -24.31 10.73
CA ILE A 135 7.46 -22.97 11.15
C ILE A 135 8.90 -23.00 11.68
N ASP A 136 9.71 -22.08 11.17
CA ASP A 136 11.08 -21.86 11.59
C ASP A 136 11.18 -20.59 12.45
N TYR A 137 11.14 -20.77 13.78
CA TYR A 137 11.26 -19.67 14.75
C TYR A 137 12.65 -19.01 14.76
N GLY A 138 13.66 -19.62 14.13
CA GLY A 138 14.97 -18.99 13.94
C GLY A 138 14.88 -17.72 13.10
N ARG A 139 13.87 -17.64 12.21
CA ARG A 139 13.63 -16.48 11.34
C ARG A 139 13.12 -15.25 12.09
N ASP A 140 12.61 -15.38 13.32
CA ASP A 140 12.26 -14.19 14.11
C ASP A 140 13.48 -13.34 14.48
N PHE A 141 14.68 -13.92 14.48
CA PHE A 141 15.94 -13.22 14.80
C PHE A 141 16.56 -12.48 13.60
N SER A 142 15.90 -12.47 12.43
CA SER A 142 16.39 -11.77 11.24
C SER A 142 15.96 -10.31 11.17
N TYR A 143 14.97 -9.90 11.97
CA TYR A 143 14.51 -8.50 12.02
C TYR A 143 15.54 -7.59 12.69
N ASP A 144 15.54 -6.33 12.31
CA ASP A 144 16.20 -5.26 13.06
C ASP A 144 15.24 -4.69 14.14
N TYR A 145 15.77 -3.82 14.99
CA TYR A 145 15.02 -3.34 16.16
C TYR A 145 13.75 -2.59 15.77
N PHE A 146 13.84 -1.69 14.79
CA PHE A 146 12.72 -0.87 14.35
C PHE A 146 11.68 -1.68 13.58
N GLY A 147 12.11 -2.65 12.76
CA GLY A 147 11.23 -3.59 12.09
C GLY A 147 10.44 -4.42 13.10
N PHE A 148 11.12 -5.01 14.08
CA PHE A 148 10.45 -5.78 15.14
C PHE A 148 9.48 -4.92 15.96
N LYS A 149 9.90 -3.72 16.40
CA LYS A 149 9.02 -2.82 17.16
C LYS A 149 7.80 -2.36 16.37
N THR A 150 7.93 -2.23 15.05
CA THR A 150 6.81 -1.95 14.16
C THR A 150 5.81 -3.12 14.16
N LEU A 151 6.29 -4.36 14.06
CA LEU A 151 5.46 -5.56 14.13
C LEU A 151 4.75 -5.66 15.49
N GLU A 152 5.48 -5.56 16.58
CA GLU A 152 4.98 -5.64 17.97
C GLU A 152 3.89 -4.59 18.26
N ARG A 153 4.06 -3.38 17.74
CA ARG A 153 3.13 -2.28 17.98
C ARG A 153 1.78 -2.52 17.30
N SER A 154 1.77 -3.01 16.06
CA SER A 154 0.58 -2.92 15.20
C SER A 154 0.19 -4.19 14.44
N TYR A 155 1.10 -5.13 14.16
CA TYR A 155 0.84 -6.27 13.27
C TYR A 155 0.56 -7.57 14.00
N LEU A 156 1.23 -7.81 15.13
CA LEU A 156 1.04 -9.04 15.91
C LEU A 156 -0.28 -8.94 16.68
N LEU A 157 -1.16 -9.93 16.53
CA LEU A 157 -2.44 -9.96 17.25
C LEU A 157 -2.22 -10.05 18.76
N LYS A 158 -3.10 -9.39 19.51
CA LYS A 158 -3.00 -9.22 20.95
C LYS A 158 -4.21 -9.81 21.66
N LEU A 159 -3.98 -10.44 22.81
CA LEU A 159 -5.00 -10.89 23.74
C LEU A 159 -4.91 -10.03 25.00
N ASN A 160 -6.00 -9.35 25.37
CA ASN A 160 -6.05 -8.48 26.55
C ASN A 160 -4.92 -7.42 26.60
N GLY A 161 -4.53 -6.89 25.44
CA GLY A 161 -3.46 -5.88 25.31
C GLY A 161 -2.04 -6.44 25.22
N GLU A 162 -1.82 -7.73 25.49
CA GLU A 162 -0.52 -8.40 25.38
C GLU A 162 -0.38 -9.11 24.04
N VAL A 163 0.84 -9.15 23.48
CA VAL A 163 1.10 -9.81 22.20
C VAL A 163 0.95 -11.32 22.35
N ALA A 164 0.14 -11.92 21.48
CA ALA A 164 -0.09 -13.37 21.42
C ALA A 164 0.68 -14.04 20.27
N GLU A 165 0.77 -13.37 19.12
CA GLU A 165 1.48 -13.89 17.94
C GLU A 165 2.98 -13.59 17.98
N ARG A 166 3.79 -14.57 17.60
CA ARG A 166 5.15 -14.35 17.09
C ARG A 166 5.09 -13.87 15.63
N PRO A 167 6.15 -13.22 15.10
CA PRO A 167 6.19 -12.87 13.68
C PRO A 167 5.94 -14.06 12.75
N GLN A 168 6.53 -15.23 13.04
CA GLN A 168 6.24 -16.43 12.25
C GLN A 168 4.77 -16.88 12.30
N HIS A 169 4.08 -16.72 13.44
CA HIS A 169 2.65 -17.04 13.55
C HIS A 169 1.82 -16.13 12.64
N MET A 170 2.13 -14.83 12.65
CA MET A 170 1.47 -13.86 11.76
C MET A 170 1.70 -14.22 10.28
N LEU A 171 2.93 -14.55 9.88
CA LEU A 171 3.24 -14.91 8.49
C LEU A 171 2.54 -16.20 8.05
N MET A 172 2.50 -17.22 8.91
CA MET A 172 1.78 -18.47 8.61
C MET A 172 0.26 -18.24 8.54
N ARG A 173 -0.32 -17.46 9.46
CA ARG A 173 -1.72 -17.03 9.39
C ARG A 173 -2.02 -16.33 8.07
N VAL A 174 -1.17 -15.40 7.65
CA VAL A 174 -1.36 -14.67 6.39
C VAL A 174 -1.32 -15.62 5.20
N ALA A 175 -0.36 -16.55 5.18
CA ALA A 175 -0.21 -17.50 4.09
C ALA A 175 -1.41 -18.45 3.97
N VAL A 176 -1.87 -19.03 5.09
CA VAL A 176 -3.07 -19.88 5.11
C VAL A 176 -4.33 -19.07 4.83
N GLY A 177 -4.43 -17.82 5.32
CA GLY A 177 -5.58 -16.95 5.05
C GLY A 177 -5.72 -16.57 3.57
N ILE A 178 -4.62 -16.53 2.81
CA ILE A 178 -4.66 -16.33 1.35
C ILE A 178 -5.05 -17.65 0.66
N HIS A 179 -4.31 -18.72 0.92
CA HIS A 179 -4.39 -19.96 0.14
C HIS A 179 -5.44 -20.95 0.61
N HIS A 180 -6.02 -20.75 1.79
CA HIS A 180 -6.99 -21.63 2.42
C HIS A 180 -6.51 -23.09 2.39
N GLY A 181 -7.27 -24.00 1.76
CA GLY A 181 -6.97 -25.43 1.70
C GLY A 181 -5.76 -25.82 0.85
N ASP A 182 -5.17 -24.91 0.07
CA ASP A 182 -3.94 -25.16 -0.70
C ASP A 182 -2.71 -24.98 0.21
N ILE A 183 -2.46 -25.99 1.04
CA ILE A 183 -1.39 -25.94 2.06
C ILE A 183 -0.01 -25.86 1.42
N GLU A 184 0.24 -26.48 0.26
CA GLU A 184 1.56 -26.39 -0.38
C GLU A 184 1.88 -24.95 -0.78
N LYS A 185 0.94 -24.24 -1.40
CA LYS A 185 1.14 -22.81 -1.70
C LYS A 185 1.21 -21.94 -0.45
N ALA A 186 0.48 -22.28 0.61
CA ALA A 186 0.62 -21.60 1.90
C ALA A 186 2.04 -21.73 2.45
N LEU A 187 2.64 -22.92 2.40
CA LEU A 187 4.00 -23.15 2.86
C LEU A 187 5.03 -22.40 1.99
N GLU A 188 4.87 -22.41 0.67
CA GLU A 188 5.72 -21.64 -0.25
C GLU A 188 5.64 -20.13 0.01
N THR A 189 4.43 -19.60 0.19
CA THR A 189 4.23 -18.19 0.56
C THR A 189 4.84 -17.86 1.92
N TYR A 190 4.69 -18.75 2.91
CA TYR A 190 5.29 -18.58 4.23
C TYR A 190 6.82 -18.52 4.13
N ASP A 191 7.46 -19.43 3.39
CA ASP A 191 8.91 -19.46 3.23
C ASP A 191 9.42 -18.18 2.59
N LEU A 192 8.81 -17.77 1.48
CA LEU A 192 9.26 -16.58 0.75
C LEU A 192 9.07 -15.29 1.57
N MET A 193 7.99 -15.16 2.35
CA MET A 193 7.79 -14.00 3.23
C MET A 193 8.74 -14.01 4.44
N SER A 194 8.88 -15.16 5.11
CA SER A 194 9.72 -15.26 6.32
C SER A 194 11.21 -15.19 6.03
N GLN A 195 11.63 -15.50 4.80
CA GLN A 195 12.99 -15.26 4.30
C GLN A 195 13.18 -13.85 3.75
N GLY A 196 12.13 -13.03 3.72
CA GLY A 196 12.19 -11.61 3.36
C GLY A 196 12.21 -11.30 1.85
N TYR A 197 11.91 -12.26 0.97
CA TYR A 197 11.93 -12.02 -0.49
C TYR A 197 10.86 -11.03 -0.96
N PHE A 198 9.71 -11.00 -0.28
CA PHE A 198 8.64 -10.05 -0.50
C PHE A 198 7.81 -9.88 0.78
N THR A 199 6.94 -8.87 0.80
CA THR A 199 5.90 -8.73 1.82
C THR A 199 4.59 -8.31 1.19
N HIS A 200 3.48 -8.80 1.73
CA HIS A 200 2.16 -8.27 1.38
C HIS A 200 1.92 -6.92 2.05
N ALA A 201 1.01 -6.13 1.48
CA ALA A 201 0.68 -4.82 2.06
C ALA A 201 0.05 -4.94 3.45
N THR A 202 0.12 -3.85 4.22
CA THR A 202 -0.38 -3.79 5.61
C THR A 202 -1.78 -4.40 5.80
N PRO A 203 -2.82 -4.10 4.99
CA PRO A 203 -4.15 -4.65 5.26
C PRO A 203 -4.18 -6.17 5.12
N THR A 204 -3.40 -6.75 4.20
CA THR A 204 -3.27 -8.21 4.08
C THR A 204 -2.60 -8.80 5.33
N LEU A 205 -1.53 -8.19 5.84
CA LEU A 205 -0.86 -8.66 7.06
C LEU A 205 -1.77 -8.56 8.31
N PHE A 206 -2.55 -7.49 8.40
CA PHE A 206 -3.49 -7.26 9.51
C PHE A 206 -4.68 -8.21 9.49
N ASN A 207 -5.27 -8.42 8.31
CA ASN A 207 -6.62 -8.97 8.21
C ASN A 207 -6.70 -10.35 7.55
N SER A 208 -5.64 -10.85 6.91
CA SER A 208 -5.65 -12.21 6.38
C SER A 208 -5.87 -13.22 7.50
N GLY A 209 -6.83 -14.12 7.30
CA GLY A 209 -7.24 -15.14 8.28
C GLY A 209 -8.20 -14.65 9.38
N THR A 210 -8.54 -13.36 9.45
CA THR A 210 -9.45 -12.81 10.46
C THR A 210 -10.93 -12.84 9.99
N PRO A 211 -11.93 -12.63 10.86
CA PRO A 211 -13.35 -12.73 10.49
C PRO A 211 -13.82 -11.77 9.39
N THR A 212 -13.16 -10.63 9.22
CA THR A 212 -13.46 -9.66 8.15
C THR A 212 -12.17 -9.33 7.40
N PRO A 213 -11.74 -10.21 6.47
CA PRO A 213 -10.43 -10.12 5.83
C PRO A 213 -10.42 -9.05 4.73
N GLN A 214 -10.45 -7.78 5.13
CA GLN A 214 -10.24 -6.67 4.21
C GLN A 214 -8.74 -6.51 3.95
N MET A 215 -8.26 -6.98 2.81
CA MET A 215 -6.85 -7.13 2.48
C MET A 215 -6.35 -6.13 1.45
N SER A 216 -7.25 -5.44 0.75
CA SER A 216 -6.92 -4.41 -0.25
C SER A 216 -6.53 -3.07 0.40
N SER A 217 -5.60 -2.33 -0.20
CA SER A 217 -4.99 -1.15 0.45
C SER A 217 -5.65 0.18 0.11
N CYS A 218 -6.08 0.34 -1.13
CA CYS A 218 -6.57 1.60 -1.65
C CYS A 218 -7.80 1.41 -2.52
N PHE A 219 -8.63 2.43 -2.55
CA PHE A 219 -9.86 2.49 -3.32
C PHE A 219 -9.90 3.77 -4.15
N LEU A 220 -10.41 3.68 -5.37
CA LEU A 220 -10.59 4.84 -6.25
C LEU A 220 -12.08 5.03 -6.51
N LEU A 221 -12.56 6.25 -6.35
CA LEU A 221 -13.95 6.63 -6.57
C LEU A 221 -14.03 7.78 -7.55
N THR A 222 -15.05 7.76 -8.38
CA THR A 222 -15.57 8.97 -9.00
C THR A 222 -16.84 9.35 -8.27
N MET A 223 -17.02 10.64 -8.01
CA MET A 223 -18.26 11.16 -7.44
C MET A 223 -19.48 10.66 -8.23
N GLN A 224 -20.52 10.19 -7.53
CA GLN A 224 -21.62 9.46 -8.17
C GLN A 224 -22.45 10.33 -9.12
N ASP A 225 -22.67 11.59 -8.74
CA ASP A 225 -23.46 12.55 -9.50
C ASP A 225 -23.23 13.98 -8.98
N ASP A 226 -23.47 14.98 -9.84
CA ASP A 226 -23.52 16.39 -9.44
C ASP A 226 -24.87 16.74 -8.80
N SER A 227 -25.18 16.04 -7.72
CA SER A 227 -26.39 16.21 -6.92
C SER A 227 -26.11 15.93 -5.44
N LEU A 228 -26.97 16.46 -4.56
CA LEU A 228 -26.81 16.24 -3.12
C LEU A 228 -26.86 14.74 -2.76
N VAL A 229 -27.70 13.97 -3.44
CA VAL A 229 -27.81 12.52 -3.25
C VAL A 229 -26.50 11.84 -3.66
N GLY A 230 -26.00 12.11 -4.86
CA GLY A 230 -24.72 11.54 -5.33
C GLY A 230 -23.53 11.90 -4.42
N ILE A 231 -23.48 13.15 -3.94
CA ILE A 231 -22.43 13.61 -3.01
C ILE A 231 -22.47 12.84 -1.69
N TYR A 232 -23.65 12.68 -1.09
CA TYR A 232 -23.78 11.99 0.20
C TYR A 232 -23.67 10.47 0.09
N ASP A 233 -24.08 9.87 -1.03
CA ASP A 233 -23.84 8.45 -1.31
C ASP A 233 -22.32 8.18 -1.46
N THR A 234 -21.61 9.04 -2.17
CA THR A 234 -20.14 8.97 -2.27
C THR A 234 -19.48 9.16 -0.90
N LEU A 235 -19.95 10.12 -0.09
CA LEU A 235 -19.45 10.31 1.28
C LEU A 235 -19.65 9.06 2.15
N LYS A 236 -20.83 8.42 2.05
CA LYS A 236 -21.13 7.16 2.74
C LYS A 236 -20.17 6.06 2.29
N GLN A 237 -19.92 5.91 0.99
CA GLN A 237 -18.94 4.96 0.45
C GLN A 237 -17.55 5.22 1.05
N CYS A 238 -17.09 6.47 1.05
CA CYS A 238 -15.81 6.85 1.65
C CYS A 238 -15.75 6.53 3.15
N ALA A 239 -16.81 6.75 3.91
CA ALA A 239 -16.86 6.43 5.33
C ALA A 239 -16.78 4.92 5.59
N LEU A 240 -17.47 4.10 4.80
CA LEU A 240 -17.43 2.64 4.91
C LEU A 240 -16.03 2.09 4.55
N ILE A 241 -15.40 2.63 3.52
CA ILE A 241 -14.04 2.26 3.12
C ILE A 241 -13.01 2.66 4.19
N SER A 242 -13.10 3.90 4.69
CA SER A 242 -12.18 4.40 5.73
C SER A 242 -12.33 3.61 7.04
N LYS A 243 -13.55 3.19 7.40
CA LYS A 243 -13.79 2.31 8.56
C LYS A 243 -12.95 1.03 8.48
N SER A 244 -12.79 0.47 7.27
CA SER A 244 -11.98 -0.72 7.01
C SER A 244 -10.52 -0.41 6.71
N ALA A 245 -10.03 0.76 7.09
CA ALA A 245 -8.64 1.21 6.92
C ALA A 245 -8.15 1.37 5.47
N GLY A 246 -9.05 1.50 4.49
CA GLY A 246 -8.70 1.78 3.09
C GLY A 246 -8.33 3.25 2.87
N GLY A 247 -7.25 3.51 2.12
CA GLY A 247 -6.94 4.82 1.56
C GLY A 247 -7.82 5.14 0.35
N ILE A 248 -8.17 6.41 0.12
CA ILE A 248 -9.13 6.78 -0.92
C ILE A 248 -8.52 7.80 -1.89
N GLY A 249 -8.67 7.56 -3.20
CA GLY A 249 -8.60 8.59 -4.24
C GLY A 249 -10.01 8.92 -4.74
N LEU A 250 -10.37 10.20 -4.81
CA LEU A 250 -11.71 10.64 -5.21
C LEU A 250 -11.64 11.70 -6.31
N SER A 251 -12.15 11.37 -7.49
CA SER A 251 -12.38 12.31 -8.58
C SER A 251 -13.66 13.13 -8.35
N ILE A 252 -13.53 14.46 -8.42
CA ILE A 252 -14.67 15.40 -8.25
C ILE A 252 -14.87 16.33 -9.46
N HIS A 253 -14.26 16.01 -10.61
CA HIS A 253 -14.19 16.88 -11.79
C HIS A 253 -15.54 17.40 -12.30
N HIS A 254 -16.60 16.61 -12.12
CA HIS A 254 -17.93 16.91 -12.63
C HIS A 254 -18.84 17.63 -11.61
N ILE A 255 -18.35 17.95 -10.42
CA ILE A 255 -19.12 18.76 -9.46
C ILE A 255 -19.13 20.22 -9.92
N ARG A 256 -20.32 20.84 -9.94
CA ARG A 256 -20.46 22.24 -10.39
C ARG A 256 -19.66 23.22 -9.53
N SER A 257 -19.06 24.20 -10.18
CA SER A 257 -18.29 25.26 -9.51
C SER A 257 -19.18 26.27 -8.78
N LYS A 258 -18.57 27.16 -7.99
CA LYS A 258 -19.27 28.25 -7.30
C LYS A 258 -20.05 29.15 -8.28
N GLY A 259 -21.22 29.64 -7.87
CA GLY A 259 -22.09 30.52 -8.66
C GLY A 259 -22.93 29.79 -9.72
N SER A 260 -22.79 28.47 -9.85
CA SER A 260 -23.57 27.69 -10.82
C SER A 260 -25.02 27.54 -10.42
N TYR A 261 -25.94 27.69 -11.37
CA TYR A 261 -27.39 27.59 -11.12
C TYR A 261 -27.80 26.20 -10.58
N ILE A 262 -28.67 26.19 -9.58
CA ILE A 262 -29.27 24.97 -9.02
C ILE A 262 -30.73 24.87 -9.45
N LYS A 263 -31.00 23.95 -10.40
CA LYS A 263 -32.35 23.60 -10.82
C LYS A 263 -33.14 23.05 -9.61
N GLY A 264 -34.33 23.57 -9.37
CA GLY A 264 -35.24 23.13 -8.31
C GLY A 264 -35.27 24.03 -7.07
N THR A 265 -34.12 24.53 -6.61
CA THR A 265 -34.05 25.47 -5.46
C THR A 265 -33.97 26.94 -5.86
N ASN A 266 -33.73 27.21 -7.16
CA ASN A 266 -33.54 28.55 -7.71
C ASN A 266 -32.42 29.35 -7.01
N GLY A 267 -31.41 28.64 -6.51
CA GLY A 267 -30.22 29.21 -5.88
C GLY A 267 -28.95 28.98 -6.69
N GLU A 268 -27.82 29.43 -6.15
CA GLU A 268 -26.48 29.25 -6.71
C GLU A 268 -25.66 28.26 -5.88
N SER A 269 -24.79 27.50 -6.54
CA SER A 269 -23.85 26.58 -5.90
C SER A 269 -22.79 27.34 -5.09
N ASN A 270 -22.44 26.79 -3.93
CA ASN A 270 -21.32 27.29 -3.13
C ASN A 270 -19.95 26.78 -3.62
N GLY A 271 -19.93 25.92 -4.66
CA GLY A 271 -18.72 25.32 -5.22
C GLY A 271 -18.19 24.15 -4.39
N ILE A 272 -16.97 23.71 -4.72
CA ILE A 272 -16.39 22.49 -4.14
C ILE A 272 -15.89 22.67 -2.70
N VAL A 273 -15.54 23.89 -2.28
CA VAL A 273 -14.90 24.13 -0.98
C VAL A 273 -15.77 23.67 0.21
N PRO A 274 -17.06 24.07 0.33
CA PRO A 274 -17.89 23.59 1.45
C PRO A 274 -18.15 22.09 1.41
N MET A 275 -18.28 21.50 0.21
CA MET A 275 -18.42 20.05 0.04
C MET A 275 -17.19 19.35 0.61
N LEU A 276 -15.99 19.77 0.22
CA LEU A 276 -14.73 19.17 0.68
C LEU A 276 -14.52 19.30 2.18
N ARG A 277 -15.08 20.32 2.84
CA ARG A 277 -15.06 20.39 4.32
C ARG A 277 -15.85 19.25 4.97
N VAL A 278 -16.95 18.81 4.37
CA VAL A 278 -17.71 17.64 4.87
C VAL A 278 -16.88 16.37 4.73
N PHE A 279 -16.17 16.19 3.61
CA PHE A 279 -15.22 15.08 3.44
C PHE A 279 -14.05 15.15 4.42
N ASN A 280 -13.51 16.35 4.68
CA ASN A 280 -12.45 16.57 5.66
C ASN A 280 -12.88 16.11 7.06
N ASP A 281 -14.03 16.58 7.53
CA ASP A 281 -14.52 16.23 8.86
C ASP A 281 -14.90 14.74 8.97
N THR A 282 -15.35 14.13 7.86
CA THR A 282 -15.58 12.69 7.80
C THR A 282 -14.27 11.89 7.90
N ALA A 283 -13.22 12.32 7.20
CA ALA A 283 -11.89 11.69 7.28
C ALA A 283 -11.31 11.76 8.70
N ARG A 284 -11.58 12.84 9.43
CA ARG A 284 -11.20 12.99 10.85
C ARG A 284 -12.03 12.13 11.79
N TYR A 285 -13.32 11.97 11.51
CA TYR A 285 -14.25 11.22 12.36
C TYR A 285 -14.03 9.70 12.26
N VAL A 286 -13.77 9.19 11.04
CA VAL A 286 -13.59 7.75 10.79
C VAL A 286 -12.10 7.40 10.74
N ASP A 287 -11.46 7.35 11.91
CA ASP A 287 -10.01 7.18 12.11
C ASP A 287 -9.54 5.70 12.18
N GLN A 288 -9.98 4.90 11.20
CA GLN A 288 -9.51 3.53 10.92
C GLN A 288 -9.36 2.62 12.16
N GLY A 289 -10.46 2.41 12.91
CA GLY A 289 -10.53 1.35 13.91
C GLY A 289 -9.82 1.66 15.24
N GLY A 290 -10.12 2.83 15.83
CA GLY A 290 -9.66 3.19 17.18
C GLY A 290 -8.30 3.87 17.20
N GLY A 291 -7.99 4.67 16.16
CA GLY A 291 -6.76 5.45 16.09
C GLY A 291 -5.52 4.68 15.63
N LYS A 292 -5.67 3.49 15.03
CA LYS A 292 -4.54 2.77 14.42
C LYS A 292 -3.89 3.61 13.32
N ARG A 293 -4.71 4.33 12.52
CA ARG A 293 -4.28 5.24 11.44
C ARG A 293 -5.35 6.31 11.17
N LYS A 294 -4.96 7.49 10.70
CA LYS A 294 -5.92 8.54 10.31
C LYS A 294 -6.55 8.21 8.95
N GLY A 295 -7.86 8.40 8.82
CA GLY A 295 -8.54 8.35 7.52
C GLY A 295 -7.89 9.34 6.55
N SER A 296 -7.61 8.91 5.32
CA SER A 296 -6.85 9.70 4.34
C SER A 296 -7.52 9.62 2.96
N ILE A 297 -7.87 10.78 2.42
CA ILE A 297 -8.56 10.92 1.13
C ILE A 297 -7.78 11.92 0.26
N ALA A 298 -7.37 11.49 -0.93
CA ALA A 298 -6.83 12.35 -1.98
C ALA A 298 -7.94 12.78 -2.93
N ILE A 299 -8.14 14.09 -3.08
CA ILE A 299 -9.11 14.69 -3.98
C ILE A 299 -8.42 15.05 -5.28
N TYR A 300 -8.99 14.60 -6.40
CA TYR A 300 -8.50 14.85 -7.75
C TYR A 300 -9.36 15.89 -8.45
N LEU A 301 -8.72 16.91 -9.03
CA LEU A 301 -9.38 17.96 -9.81
C LEU A 301 -8.60 18.27 -11.09
N GLU A 302 -9.30 18.42 -12.22
CA GLU A 302 -8.69 18.89 -13.47
C GLU A 302 -8.51 20.43 -13.47
N PRO A 303 -7.42 20.98 -14.05
CA PRO A 303 -7.08 22.40 -13.95
C PRO A 303 -8.00 23.35 -14.70
N TRP A 304 -8.92 22.85 -15.54
CA TRP A 304 -9.96 23.67 -16.19
C TRP A 304 -11.14 23.99 -15.26
N HIS A 305 -11.22 23.39 -14.08
CA HIS A 305 -12.32 23.63 -13.16
C HIS A 305 -12.24 25.06 -12.54
N PRO A 306 -13.31 25.87 -12.53
CA PRO A 306 -13.26 27.26 -12.07
C PRO A 306 -12.85 27.46 -10.60
N ASP A 307 -13.13 26.48 -9.74
CA ASP A 307 -12.73 26.56 -8.32
C ASP A 307 -11.26 26.12 -8.07
N ILE A 308 -10.45 25.93 -9.11
CA ILE A 308 -9.06 25.41 -8.99
C ILE A 308 -8.17 26.27 -8.09
N ILE A 309 -8.31 27.60 -8.14
CA ILE A 309 -7.48 28.49 -7.31
C ILE A 309 -7.80 28.30 -5.82
N GLN A 310 -9.08 28.19 -5.48
CA GLN A 310 -9.48 27.93 -4.09
C GLN A 310 -9.12 26.50 -3.67
N PHE A 311 -9.17 25.53 -4.58
CA PHE A 311 -8.72 24.16 -4.34
C PHE A 311 -7.24 24.11 -3.91
N LEU A 312 -6.36 24.85 -4.60
CA LEU A 312 -4.93 24.95 -4.26
C LEU A 312 -4.67 25.59 -2.88
N ASP A 313 -5.59 26.41 -2.38
CA ASP A 313 -5.47 27.07 -1.08
C ASP A 313 -5.98 26.20 0.10
N LEU A 314 -6.68 25.09 -0.14
CA LEU A 314 -7.39 24.33 0.90
C LEU A 314 -6.48 23.75 1.99
N ARG A 315 -5.22 23.42 1.65
CA ARG A 315 -4.23 22.87 2.58
C ARG A 315 -3.33 23.93 3.22
N LYS A 316 -3.38 25.19 2.76
CA LYS A 316 -2.49 26.23 3.27
C LYS A 316 -2.71 26.48 4.76
N ASN A 317 -1.62 26.73 5.48
CA ASN A 317 -1.67 26.92 6.93
C ASN A 317 -2.35 28.23 7.32
N HIS A 318 -2.13 29.30 6.54
CA HIS A 318 -2.76 30.60 6.76
C HIS A 318 -4.06 30.76 5.97
N GLY A 319 -4.87 31.76 6.36
CA GLY A 319 -6.13 32.11 5.72
C GLY A 319 -7.35 31.79 6.57
N LYS A 320 -8.54 31.88 5.97
CA LYS A 320 -9.82 31.72 6.68
C LYS A 320 -10.14 30.23 6.87
N GLU A 321 -10.44 29.82 8.10
CA GLU A 321 -10.64 28.40 8.44
C GLU A 321 -11.84 27.78 7.71
N GLU A 322 -12.88 28.57 7.45
CA GLU A 322 -14.04 28.13 6.69
C GLU A 322 -13.75 27.80 5.22
N LEU A 323 -12.55 28.13 4.73
CA LEU A 323 -12.03 27.82 3.39
C LEU A 323 -10.86 26.83 3.46
N ARG A 324 -10.77 25.99 4.49
CA ARG A 324 -9.68 25.03 4.69
C ARG A 324 -10.21 23.62 4.91
N ALA A 325 -9.43 22.66 4.43
CA ALA A 325 -9.66 21.23 4.59
C ALA A 325 -8.30 20.52 4.58
N ARG A 326 -7.56 20.62 5.69
CA ARG A 326 -6.14 20.25 5.78
C ARG A 326 -5.89 18.77 6.00
N ASP A 327 -6.92 18.02 6.39
CA ASP A 327 -6.85 16.57 6.59
C ASP A 327 -7.06 15.79 5.28
N LEU A 328 -7.42 16.50 4.20
CA LEU A 328 -7.44 15.95 2.85
C LEU A 328 -6.11 16.16 2.12
N PHE A 329 -5.85 15.29 1.16
CA PHE A 329 -4.79 15.42 0.18
C PHE A 329 -5.37 15.92 -1.14
N TYR A 330 -4.55 16.60 -1.94
CA TYR A 330 -4.99 17.25 -3.18
C TYR A 330 -4.10 16.84 -4.33
N ALA A 331 -4.70 16.60 -5.48
CA ALA A 331 -4.03 16.14 -6.68
C ALA A 331 -4.61 16.80 -7.92
N LEU A 332 -3.75 17.15 -8.87
CA LEU A 332 -4.14 17.59 -10.20
C LEU A 332 -4.18 16.42 -11.16
N TRP A 333 -5.29 16.33 -11.89
CA TRP A 333 -5.47 15.42 -13.01
C TRP A 333 -5.32 16.22 -14.31
N THR A 334 -4.09 16.37 -14.76
CA THR A 334 -3.69 17.41 -15.72
C THR A 334 -3.73 16.89 -17.15
N PRO A 335 -4.53 17.49 -18.06
CA PRO A 335 -4.46 17.22 -19.49
C PRO A 335 -3.19 17.85 -20.09
N ASP A 336 -2.63 17.23 -21.13
CA ASP A 336 -1.43 17.68 -21.83
C ASP A 336 -1.64 19.10 -22.39
N LEU A 337 -2.86 19.42 -22.86
CA LEU A 337 -3.23 20.75 -23.35
C LEU A 337 -2.93 21.86 -22.32
N PHE A 338 -3.11 21.62 -21.03
CA PHE A 338 -2.78 22.62 -20.01
C PHE A 338 -1.28 22.91 -20.00
N MET A 339 -0.46 21.85 -20.04
CA MET A 339 1.00 21.98 -20.08
C MET A 339 1.48 22.65 -21.36
N GLU A 340 0.88 22.32 -22.51
CA GLU A 340 1.12 23.01 -23.80
C GLU A 340 0.85 24.51 -23.68
N ARG A 341 -0.29 24.91 -23.11
CA ARG A 341 -0.68 26.32 -22.93
C ARG A 341 0.26 27.05 -21.96
N VAL A 342 0.74 26.39 -20.91
CA VAL A 342 1.74 26.96 -19.97
C VAL A 342 3.07 27.22 -20.68
N GLU A 343 3.57 26.24 -21.44
CA GLU A 343 4.82 26.34 -22.19
C GLU A 343 4.76 27.49 -23.20
N GLN A 344 3.67 27.56 -23.97
CA GLN A 344 3.44 28.56 -25.02
C GLN A 344 3.07 29.95 -24.49
N ASN A 345 2.90 30.10 -23.16
CA ASN A 345 2.39 31.33 -22.54
C ASN A 345 1.05 31.78 -23.14
N ALA A 346 0.17 30.81 -23.39
CA ALA A 346 -1.17 31.03 -23.92
C ALA A 346 -2.20 31.20 -22.80
N ASP A 347 -3.42 31.55 -23.19
CA ASP A 347 -4.55 31.67 -22.27
C ASP A 347 -5.13 30.29 -21.90
N TRP A 348 -5.72 30.23 -20.71
CA TRP A 348 -6.42 29.09 -20.14
C TRP A 348 -7.81 29.50 -19.67
N SER A 349 -8.82 28.74 -20.08
CA SER A 349 -10.24 28.99 -19.87
C SER A 349 -10.82 28.02 -18.84
N PHE A 350 -11.65 28.56 -17.94
CA PHE A 350 -12.31 27.78 -16.91
C PHE A 350 -13.75 27.48 -17.26
N PHE A 351 -14.15 26.22 -17.07
CA PHE A 351 -15.46 25.71 -17.46
C PHE A 351 -16.17 25.02 -16.30
N CYS A 352 -17.40 25.46 -15.99
CA CYS A 352 -18.23 24.71 -15.06
C CYS A 352 -18.72 23.42 -15.73
N PRO A 353 -18.56 22.24 -15.10
CA PRO A 353 -18.94 20.97 -15.71
C PRO A 353 -20.46 20.84 -15.98
N ASN A 354 -21.29 21.61 -15.27
CA ASN A 354 -22.74 21.66 -15.54
C ASN A 354 -23.08 22.45 -16.83
N GLU A 355 -22.21 23.36 -17.27
CA GLU A 355 -22.36 24.13 -18.52
C GLU A 355 -21.62 23.46 -19.69
N CYS A 356 -20.47 22.86 -19.40
CA CYS A 356 -19.57 22.23 -20.37
C CYS A 356 -19.31 20.77 -19.98
N PRO A 357 -20.32 19.88 -20.10
CA PRO A 357 -20.19 18.49 -19.68
C PRO A 357 -19.24 17.70 -20.59
N GLY A 358 -18.68 16.61 -20.06
CA GLY A 358 -17.94 15.61 -20.84
C GLY A 358 -16.43 15.82 -20.91
N LEU A 359 -15.90 16.95 -20.44
CA LEU A 359 -14.44 17.18 -20.38
C LEU A 359 -13.72 16.11 -19.55
N GLN A 360 -14.32 15.66 -18.45
CA GLN A 360 -13.76 14.58 -17.62
C GLN A 360 -13.82 13.19 -18.29
N ASP A 361 -14.61 13.05 -19.35
CA ASP A 361 -14.85 11.78 -20.04
C ASP A 361 -14.08 11.68 -21.36
N ALA A 362 -13.37 12.74 -21.76
CA ALA A 362 -12.49 12.79 -22.92
C ALA A 362 -11.03 12.97 -22.48
N TYR A 363 -10.08 12.48 -23.27
CA TYR A 363 -8.63 12.70 -23.08
C TYR A 363 -7.92 12.84 -24.43
N GLY A 364 -6.67 13.33 -24.42
CA GLY A 364 -5.87 13.55 -25.61
C GLY A 364 -6.56 14.47 -26.63
N GLU A 365 -6.58 14.07 -27.90
CA GLU A 365 -7.13 14.88 -28.98
C GLU A 365 -8.65 15.11 -28.86
N GLU A 366 -9.40 14.14 -28.33
CA GLU A 366 -10.85 14.30 -28.10
C GLU A 366 -11.11 15.39 -27.04
N PHE A 367 -10.32 15.40 -25.96
CA PHE A 367 -10.39 16.44 -24.95
C PHE A 367 -10.07 17.81 -25.52
N LYS A 368 -8.99 17.90 -26.32
CA LYS A 368 -8.55 19.16 -26.94
C LYS A 368 -9.64 19.76 -27.83
N GLN A 369 -10.22 18.95 -28.71
CA GLN A 369 -11.30 19.41 -29.59
C GLN A 369 -12.53 19.85 -28.80
N LEU A 370 -12.93 19.09 -27.77
CA LEU A 370 -14.08 19.44 -26.94
C LEU A 370 -13.85 20.75 -26.18
N TYR A 371 -12.68 20.88 -25.54
CA TYR A 371 -12.27 22.06 -24.79
C TYR A 371 -12.24 23.32 -25.68
N GLU A 372 -11.57 23.25 -26.83
CA GLU A 372 -11.49 24.37 -27.78
C GLU A 372 -12.85 24.72 -28.40
N SER A 373 -13.74 23.73 -28.56
CA SER A 373 -15.11 24.00 -29.00
C SER A 373 -15.91 24.81 -27.98
N TYR A 374 -15.69 24.60 -26.68
CA TYR A 374 -16.33 25.39 -25.62
C TYR A 374 -15.72 26.79 -25.51
N GLU A 375 -14.41 26.94 -25.74
CA GLU A 375 -13.76 28.25 -25.90
C GLU A 375 -14.41 29.02 -27.06
N ALA A 376 -14.56 28.40 -28.23
CA ALA A 376 -15.14 29.02 -29.43
C ALA A 376 -16.63 29.42 -29.26
N GLN A 377 -17.36 28.71 -28.41
CA GLN A 377 -18.75 29.05 -28.06
C GLN A 377 -18.87 30.18 -27.03
N GLY A 378 -17.76 30.63 -26.44
CA GLY A 378 -17.76 31.67 -25.42
C GLY A 378 -18.34 31.22 -24.08
N LEU A 379 -18.25 29.92 -23.76
CA LEU A 379 -18.79 29.33 -22.53
C LEU A 379 -17.82 29.42 -21.34
N ALA A 380 -16.61 29.95 -21.55
CA ALA A 380 -15.63 30.13 -20.49
C ALA A 380 -16.17 31.12 -19.46
N ARG A 381 -16.15 30.74 -18.18
CA ARG A 381 -16.55 31.64 -17.09
C ARG A 381 -15.50 32.72 -16.83
N GLU A 382 -14.26 32.35 -17.02
CA GLU A 382 -13.10 33.20 -16.88
C GLU A 382 -11.99 32.64 -17.77
N THR A 383 -11.10 33.50 -18.24
CA THR A 383 -9.93 33.13 -19.03
C THR A 383 -8.76 33.98 -18.55
N ILE A 384 -7.67 33.33 -18.17
CA ILE A 384 -6.45 33.97 -17.67
C ILE A 384 -5.22 33.32 -18.31
N PRO A 385 -4.04 33.95 -18.27
CA PRO A 385 -2.81 33.30 -18.75
C PRO A 385 -2.57 31.97 -18.02
N ALA A 386 -2.27 30.90 -18.76
CA ALA A 386 -2.05 29.56 -18.20
C ALA A 386 -0.93 29.55 -17.15
N ARG A 387 0.11 30.39 -17.35
CA ARG A 387 1.20 30.57 -16.40
C ARG A 387 0.74 31.08 -15.03
N THR A 388 -0.30 31.91 -14.98
CA THR A 388 -0.85 32.38 -13.70
C THR A 388 -1.43 31.23 -12.87
N VAL A 389 -2.07 30.25 -13.53
CA VAL A 389 -2.54 29.03 -12.86
C VAL A 389 -1.35 28.20 -12.41
N TRP A 390 -0.36 28.01 -13.28
CA TRP A 390 0.85 27.25 -12.98
C TRP A 390 1.63 27.83 -11.79
N ASP A 391 1.80 29.14 -11.73
CA ASP A 391 2.46 29.82 -10.61
C ASP A 391 1.74 29.51 -9.28
N LYS A 392 0.40 29.46 -9.29
CA LYS A 392 -0.40 29.10 -8.10
C LYS A 392 -0.21 27.63 -7.70
N VAL A 393 -0.06 26.73 -8.66
CA VAL A 393 0.26 25.32 -8.40
C VAL A 393 1.62 25.20 -7.73
N VAL A 394 2.63 25.86 -8.27
CA VAL A 394 4.00 25.85 -7.74
C VAL A 394 4.06 26.49 -6.35
N GLU A 395 3.38 27.62 -6.14
CA GLU A 395 3.26 28.26 -4.82
C GLU A 395 2.68 27.28 -3.78
N ALA A 396 1.58 26.59 -4.11
CA ALA A 396 0.96 25.62 -3.21
C ALA A 396 1.89 24.44 -2.90
N GLN A 397 2.65 23.95 -3.89
CA GLN A 397 3.64 22.89 -3.71
C GLN A 397 4.81 23.34 -2.84
N ILE A 398 5.31 24.57 -3.00
CA ILE A 398 6.35 25.13 -2.15
C ILE A 398 5.86 25.24 -0.69
N GLU A 399 4.63 25.68 -0.48
CA GLU A 399 4.08 25.88 0.86
C GLU A 399 3.68 24.57 1.57
N THR A 400 3.19 23.56 0.82
CA THR A 400 2.50 22.40 1.40
C THR A 400 2.99 21.04 0.91
N GLY A 401 3.85 20.99 -0.11
CA GLY A 401 4.24 19.76 -0.80
C GLY A 401 3.16 19.17 -1.73
N THR A 402 2.01 19.85 -1.88
CA THR A 402 0.86 19.41 -2.69
C THR A 402 0.29 20.60 -3.48
N PRO A 403 -0.46 20.41 -4.58
CA PRO A 403 -1.06 19.16 -5.05
C PRO A 403 -0.06 18.17 -5.67
N TYR A 404 -0.42 16.89 -5.65
CA TYR A 404 0.22 15.88 -6.50
C TYR A 404 0.02 16.22 -7.99
N MET A 405 0.95 15.80 -8.84
CA MET A 405 0.88 16.02 -10.30
C MET A 405 0.70 14.70 -11.02
N LEU A 406 -0.39 14.56 -11.76
CA LEU A 406 -0.65 13.39 -12.59
C LEU A 406 -1.09 13.85 -13.98
N TYR A 407 -0.65 13.12 -15.00
CA TYR A 407 -0.91 13.46 -16.40
C TYR A 407 -2.01 12.57 -16.96
N LYS A 408 -3.21 13.15 -17.08
CA LYS A 408 -4.45 12.48 -17.50
C LYS A 408 -4.28 11.72 -18.81
N ASP A 409 -3.68 12.37 -19.80
CA ASP A 409 -3.59 11.83 -21.15
C ASP A 409 -2.60 10.67 -21.19
N SER A 410 -1.44 10.81 -20.54
CA SER A 410 -0.49 9.71 -20.37
C SER A 410 -1.11 8.51 -19.65
N ALA A 411 -1.86 8.72 -18.57
CA ALA A 411 -2.50 7.64 -17.82
C ALA A 411 -3.54 6.90 -18.68
N ASN A 412 -4.37 7.63 -19.44
CA ASN A 412 -5.42 7.04 -20.26
C ASN A 412 -4.90 6.37 -21.54
N MET A 413 -3.95 6.99 -22.25
CA MET A 413 -3.38 6.43 -23.48
C MET A 413 -2.64 5.11 -23.23
N LYS A 414 -2.00 5.01 -22.05
CA LYS A 414 -1.07 3.94 -21.68
C LYS A 414 -1.65 2.96 -20.65
N SER A 415 -2.97 2.90 -20.52
CA SER A 415 -3.64 1.94 -19.66
C SER A 415 -4.15 0.74 -20.45
N ASN A 416 -3.94 -0.46 -19.91
CA ASN A 416 -4.58 -1.67 -20.42
C ASN A 416 -6.11 -1.70 -20.15
N GLN A 417 -6.60 -0.84 -19.25
CA GLN A 417 -8.04 -0.66 -18.97
C GLN A 417 -8.70 0.39 -19.88
N LYS A 418 -8.00 0.96 -20.87
CA LYS A 418 -8.57 2.03 -21.72
C LYS A 418 -9.81 1.64 -22.52
N ASN A 419 -10.12 0.34 -22.63
CA ASN A 419 -11.35 -0.17 -23.24
C ASN A 419 -12.61 0.01 -22.36
N LEU A 420 -12.45 0.37 -21.08
CA LEU A 420 -13.55 0.57 -20.13
C LEU A 420 -14.13 1.99 -20.19
N GLY A 421 -13.31 2.95 -20.60
CA GLY A 421 -13.61 4.37 -20.63
C GLY A 421 -12.48 5.20 -20.02
N THR A 422 -12.73 6.49 -19.84
CA THR A 422 -11.73 7.43 -19.31
C THR A 422 -11.52 7.22 -17.82
N ILE A 423 -10.27 6.96 -17.44
CA ILE A 423 -9.78 6.97 -16.06
C ILE A 423 -9.74 8.42 -15.57
N ARG A 424 -10.36 8.67 -14.42
CA ARG A 424 -10.61 10.02 -13.90
C ARG A 424 -9.71 10.42 -12.74
N SER A 425 -8.95 9.52 -12.15
CA SER A 425 -8.06 9.83 -11.01
C SER A 425 -7.09 8.68 -10.75
N SER A 426 -6.18 8.91 -9.81
CA SER A 426 -5.40 7.86 -9.15
C SER A 426 -5.90 7.63 -7.72
N ASN A 427 -5.26 6.72 -6.98
CA ASN A 427 -5.48 6.46 -5.55
C ASN A 427 -4.84 7.53 -4.62
N LEU A 428 -4.81 7.26 -3.31
CA LEU A 428 -4.17 8.11 -2.30
C LEU A 428 -2.67 8.38 -2.58
N CYS A 429 -1.94 7.39 -3.06
CA CYS A 429 -0.48 7.41 -3.16
C CYS A 429 0.05 7.62 -4.60
N THR A 430 -0.84 7.89 -5.56
CA THR A 430 -0.55 8.29 -6.96
C THR A 430 0.01 7.21 -7.89
N GLU A 431 0.06 5.95 -7.46
CA GLU A 431 0.64 4.83 -8.21
C GLU A 431 -0.39 3.98 -8.99
N ILE A 432 -1.69 4.12 -8.70
CA ILE A 432 -2.74 3.26 -9.26
C ILE A 432 -3.62 4.03 -10.24
N MET A 433 -3.68 3.56 -11.49
CA MET A 433 -4.46 4.15 -12.57
C MET A 433 -5.56 3.19 -13.02
N GLU A 434 -6.63 3.11 -12.24
CA GLU A 434 -7.75 2.20 -12.50
C GLU A 434 -9.04 2.95 -12.85
N TYR A 435 -9.86 2.33 -13.69
CA TYR A 435 -11.16 2.84 -14.10
C TYR A 435 -12.15 2.87 -12.92
N THR A 436 -13.00 3.89 -12.90
CA THR A 436 -14.08 4.05 -11.91
C THR A 436 -15.35 4.54 -12.58
N SER A 437 -16.50 4.11 -12.11
CA SER A 437 -17.82 4.49 -12.61
C SER A 437 -18.81 4.62 -11.44
N LYS A 438 -20.11 4.72 -11.75
CA LYS A 438 -21.15 4.67 -10.71
C LYS A 438 -21.26 3.29 -10.04
N ASP A 439 -21.10 2.21 -10.83
CA ASP A 439 -21.20 0.83 -10.36
C ASP A 439 -19.84 0.22 -9.96
N GLU A 440 -18.75 0.98 -10.10
CA GLU A 440 -17.39 0.50 -9.89
C GLU A 440 -16.54 1.46 -9.05
N VAL A 441 -16.12 0.97 -7.89
CA VAL A 441 -15.06 1.56 -7.08
C VAL A 441 -13.81 0.71 -7.29
N ALA A 442 -12.75 1.27 -7.84
CA ALA A 442 -11.56 0.48 -8.15
C ALA A 442 -10.81 0.08 -6.86
N VAL A 443 -10.07 -1.03 -6.89
CA VAL A 443 -9.51 -1.67 -5.70
C VAL A 443 -8.09 -2.13 -5.95
N CYS A 444 -7.19 -1.68 -5.09
CA CYS A 444 -5.77 -1.98 -5.23
C CYS A 444 -5.32 -3.11 -4.28
N ASN A 445 -4.84 -4.21 -4.85
CA ASN A 445 -4.31 -5.40 -4.15
C ASN A 445 -2.78 -5.40 -4.27
N LEU A 446 -2.07 -5.19 -3.16
CA LEU A 446 -0.65 -4.80 -3.18
C LEU A 446 0.29 -5.78 -2.48
N ALA A 447 1.45 -5.99 -3.08
CA ALA A 447 2.63 -6.57 -2.44
C ALA A 447 3.90 -5.85 -2.91
N SER A 448 5.01 -6.00 -2.17
CA SER A 448 6.29 -5.39 -2.49
C SER A 448 7.44 -6.40 -2.42
N ILE A 449 8.23 -6.45 -3.48
CA ILE A 449 9.40 -7.32 -3.64
C ILE A 449 10.63 -6.64 -3.03
N ALA A 450 11.34 -7.34 -2.14
CA ALA A 450 12.53 -6.82 -1.47
C ALA A 450 13.79 -7.06 -2.32
N LEU A 451 14.10 -6.11 -3.21
CA LEU A 451 15.20 -6.21 -4.18
C LEU A 451 16.58 -6.59 -3.59
N PRO A 452 16.96 -6.18 -2.35
CA PRO A 452 18.26 -6.55 -1.77
C PRO A 452 18.46 -8.06 -1.62
N THR A 453 17.38 -8.83 -1.46
CA THR A 453 17.46 -10.30 -1.27
C THR A 453 17.90 -11.06 -2.51
N TYR A 454 17.85 -10.43 -3.68
CA TYR A 454 18.26 -11.01 -4.96
C TYR A 454 19.71 -10.67 -5.31
N VAL A 455 20.42 -9.91 -4.46
CA VAL A 455 21.83 -9.62 -4.64
C VAL A 455 22.66 -10.73 -3.97
N ASN A 456 23.47 -11.41 -4.77
CA ASN A 456 24.48 -12.31 -4.23
C ASN A 456 25.68 -11.49 -3.72
N ASN A 457 25.88 -11.48 -2.40
CA ASN A 457 26.90 -10.66 -1.74
C ASN A 457 28.34 -11.03 -2.11
N GLU A 458 28.60 -12.28 -2.47
CA GLU A 458 29.94 -12.77 -2.81
C GLU A 458 30.32 -12.42 -4.25
N THR A 459 29.41 -12.68 -5.19
CA THR A 459 29.63 -12.46 -6.62
C THR A 459 29.31 -11.05 -7.07
N LYS A 460 28.58 -10.28 -6.25
CA LYS A 460 28.04 -8.95 -6.59
C LYS A 460 27.20 -8.98 -7.86
N GLN A 461 26.40 -10.03 -8.02
CA GLN A 461 25.47 -10.21 -9.13
C GLN A 461 24.02 -10.19 -8.65
N PHE A 462 23.13 -9.74 -9.52
CA PHE A 462 21.69 -9.73 -9.27
C PHE A 462 21.04 -10.98 -9.89
N ASP A 463 20.27 -11.73 -9.09
CA ASP A 463 19.61 -12.97 -9.50
C ASP A 463 18.23 -12.70 -10.11
N PHE A 464 18.22 -12.51 -11.44
CA PHE A 464 16.99 -12.29 -12.19
C PHE A 464 16.08 -13.52 -12.28
N GLN A 465 16.62 -14.74 -12.21
CA GLN A 465 15.78 -15.94 -12.26
C GLN A 465 15.00 -16.07 -10.95
N LYS A 466 15.66 -15.88 -9.81
CA LYS A 466 14.98 -15.88 -8.52
C LYS A 466 13.95 -14.75 -8.42
N LEU A 467 14.25 -13.58 -8.97
CA LEU A 467 13.27 -12.47 -9.06
C LEU A 467 12.05 -12.87 -9.89
N TYR A 468 12.25 -13.53 -11.04
CA TYR A 468 11.16 -14.07 -11.85
C TYR A 468 10.30 -15.05 -11.06
N ASP A 469 10.91 -16.07 -10.44
CA ASP A 469 10.19 -17.14 -9.73
C ASP A 469 9.35 -16.58 -8.57
N VAL A 470 9.92 -15.66 -7.78
CA VAL A 470 9.18 -15.02 -6.68
C VAL A 470 8.07 -14.14 -7.22
N THR A 471 8.32 -13.33 -8.26
CA THR A 471 7.29 -12.46 -8.83
C THR A 471 6.12 -13.26 -9.38
N TYR A 472 6.39 -14.38 -10.06
CA TYR A 472 5.38 -15.30 -10.55
C TYR A 472 4.47 -15.79 -9.41
N HIS A 473 5.08 -16.22 -8.30
CA HIS A 473 4.33 -16.68 -7.12
C HIS A 473 3.50 -15.57 -6.46
N VAL A 474 4.09 -14.39 -6.26
CA VAL A 474 3.40 -13.25 -5.62
C VAL A 474 2.24 -12.76 -6.47
N THR A 475 2.36 -12.81 -7.80
CA THR A 475 1.25 -12.55 -8.73
C THR A 475 0.07 -13.48 -8.45
N GLY A 476 0.34 -14.79 -8.27
CA GLY A 476 -0.67 -15.76 -7.88
C GLY A 476 -1.31 -15.45 -6.52
N ASN A 477 -0.51 -15.03 -5.53
CA ASN A 477 -1.01 -14.61 -4.22
C ASN A 477 -1.99 -13.43 -4.33
N LEU A 478 -1.62 -12.39 -5.07
CA LEU A 478 -2.47 -11.21 -5.25
C LEU A 478 -3.76 -11.53 -6.02
N ASN A 479 -3.67 -12.39 -7.04
CA ASN A 479 -4.86 -12.88 -7.73
C ASN A 479 -5.80 -13.65 -6.79
N ARG A 480 -5.25 -14.43 -5.85
CA ARG A 480 -6.04 -15.14 -4.84
C ARG A 480 -6.67 -14.19 -3.82
N VAL A 481 -5.95 -13.13 -3.41
CA VAL A 481 -6.47 -12.09 -2.51
C VAL A 481 -7.78 -11.50 -3.03
N ILE A 482 -7.92 -11.29 -4.34
CA ILE A 482 -9.16 -10.76 -4.95
C ILE A 482 -10.38 -11.62 -4.58
N ASP A 483 -10.24 -12.95 -4.55
CA ASP A 483 -11.37 -13.86 -4.32
C ASP A 483 -11.75 -14.00 -2.84
N VAL A 484 -10.76 -13.89 -1.94
CA VAL A 484 -10.95 -14.09 -0.49
C VAL A 484 -11.15 -12.78 0.28
N ASN A 485 -10.98 -11.63 -0.38
CA ASN A 485 -11.11 -10.33 0.23
C ASN A 485 -12.56 -10.00 0.62
N TYR A 486 -12.71 -9.36 1.78
CA TYR A 486 -13.95 -8.70 2.16
C TYR A 486 -14.03 -7.29 1.54
N TYR A 487 -15.10 -7.00 0.81
CA TYR A 487 -15.32 -5.69 0.18
C TYR A 487 -16.25 -4.81 1.02
N PRO A 488 -15.82 -3.59 1.43
CA PRO A 488 -16.67 -2.70 2.24
C PRO A 488 -17.92 -2.17 1.52
N VAL A 489 -17.91 -2.15 0.19
CA VAL A 489 -19.00 -1.68 -0.68
C VAL A 489 -19.11 -2.61 -1.90
N GLU A 490 -20.32 -2.80 -2.45
CA GLU A 490 -20.54 -3.78 -3.54
C GLU A 490 -19.88 -3.33 -4.84
N GLU A 491 -19.81 -2.02 -5.09
CA GLU A 491 -19.15 -1.42 -6.25
C GLU A 491 -17.65 -1.77 -6.29
N ALA A 492 -17.03 -1.95 -5.12
CA ALA A 492 -15.64 -2.39 -5.01
C ALA A 492 -15.48 -3.86 -5.42
N ARG A 493 -16.44 -4.71 -5.01
CA ARG A 493 -16.49 -6.11 -5.41
C ARG A 493 -16.73 -6.25 -6.90
N ASN A 494 -17.65 -5.45 -7.46
CA ASN A 494 -17.96 -5.45 -8.88
C ASN A 494 -16.72 -5.15 -9.72
N SER A 495 -16.00 -4.06 -9.40
CA SER A 495 -14.81 -3.66 -10.14
C SER A 495 -13.70 -4.72 -10.04
N ASN A 496 -13.37 -5.15 -8.82
CA ASN A 496 -12.26 -6.08 -8.61
C ASN A 496 -12.54 -7.47 -9.22
N MET A 497 -13.78 -7.96 -9.18
CA MET A 497 -14.13 -9.25 -9.82
C MET A 497 -14.20 -9.16 -11.36
N ARG A 498 -14.55 -7.99 -11.91
CA ARG A 498 -14.66 -7.76 -13.36
C ARG A 498 -13.29 -7.60 -14.03
N HIS A 499 -12.37 -6.88 -13.38
CA HIS A 499 -11.09 -6.45 -13.96
C HIS A 499 -9.88 -7.15 -13.34
N ARG A 500 -10.00 -7.57 -12.08
CA ARG A 500 -8.97 -8.29 -11.31
C ARG A 500 -7.59 -7.60 -11.29
N PRO A 501 -7.49 -6.27 -11.10
CA PRO A 501 -6.20 -5.59 -11.05
C PRO A 501 -5.38 -5.99 -9.81
N ILE A 502 -4.06 -6.00 -9.99
CA ILE A 502 -3.09 -6.21 -8.92
C ILE A 502 -1.97 -5.15 -9.04
N GLY A 503 -1.27 -4.88 -7.94
CA GLY A 503 -0.13 -3.98 -7.93
C GLY A 503 1.09 -4.61 -7.26
N LEU A 504 2.12 -4.88 -8.06
CA LEU A 504 3.41 -5.38 -7.60
C LEU A 504 4.42 -4.25 -7.56
N GLY A 505 4.80 -3.85 -6.34
CA GLY A 505 5.83 -2.85 -6.10
C GLY A 505 7.17 -3.48 -5.75
N VAL A 506 8.14 -2.60 -5.47
CA VAL A 506 9.47 -2.98 -4.98
C VAL A 506 9.85 -2.15 -3.75
N GLN A 507 10.78 -2.67 -2.97
CA GLN A 507 11.44 -1.96 -1.87
C GLN A 507 12.94 -2.28 -1.89
N GLY A 508 13.74 -1.38 -1.31
CA GLY A 508 15.19 -1.56 -1.20
C GLY A 508 15.96 -1.39 -2.51
N LEU A 509 15.47 -0.58 -3.46
CA LEU A 509 16.20 -0.29 -4.70
C LEU A 509 17.55 0.41 -4.43
N ALA A 510 17.56 1.37 -3.50
CA ALA A 510 18.78 2.07 -3.10
C ALA A 510 19.78 1.13 -2.42
N ASP A 511 19.30 0.27 -1.52
CA ASP A 511 20.11 -0.76 -0.86
C ASP A 511 20.71 -1.73 -1.87
N THR A 512 19.93 -2.14 -2.89
CA THR A 512 20.38 -3.01 -3.99
C THR A 512 21.54 -2.37 -4.75
N PHE A 513 21.41 -1.10 -5.14
CA PHE A 513 22.49 -0.38 -5.81
C PHE A 513 23.72 -0.23 -4.91
N ALA A 514 23.53 0.10 -3.63
CA ALA A 514 24.62 0.20 -2.66
C ALA A 514 25.37 -1.14 -2.49
N MET A 515 24.65 -2.27 -2.40
CA MET A 515 25.24 -3.60 -2.27
C MET A 515 26.07 -4.01 -3.50
N LEU A 516 25.67 -3.54 -4.68
CA LEU A 516 26.36 -3.74 -5.96
C LEU A 516 27.44 -2.68 -6.25
N GLY A 517 27.62 -1.69 -5.38
CA GLY A 517 28.59 -0.61 -5.57
C GLY A 517 28.22 0.37 -6.71
N MET A 518 26.94 0.50 -7.01
CA MET A 518 26.42 1.38 -8.07
C MET A 518 25.91 2.71 -7.50
N TYR A 519 26.23 3.81 -8.17
CA TYR A 519 25.61 5.11 -7.87
C TYR A 519 24.22 5.16 -8.51
N PHE A 520 23.26 5.79 -7.83
CA PHE A 520 21.87 5.83 -8.27
C PHE A 520 21.68 6.38 -9.69
N GLU A 521 22.53 7.34 -10.10
CA GLU A 521 22.45 8.03 -11.40
C GLU A 521 23.35 7.40 -12.48
N SER A 522 24.10 6.33 -12.15
CA SER A 522 25.03 5.70 -13.09
C SER A 522 24.31 4.96 -14.20
N ASP A 523 24.98 4.75 -15.33
CA ASP A 523 24.39 4.06 -16.48
C ASP A 523 24.17 2.56 -16.18
N GLU A 524 25.01 1.96 -15.33
CA GLU A 524 24.82 0.60 -14.82
C GLU A 524 23.56 0.49 -13.95
N ALA A 525 23.30 1.46 -13.07
CA ALA A 525 22.09 1.49 -12.25
C ALA A 525 20.83 1.68 -13.10
N LYS A 526 20.87 2.50 -14.15
CA LYS A 526 19.77 2.66 -15.11
C LYS A 526 19.49 1.35 -15.88
N ALA A 527 20.55 0.67 -16.33
CA ALA A 527 20.42 -0.61 -17.02
C ALA A 527 19.82 -1.68 -16.08
N LEU A 528 20.36 -1.81 -14.86
CA LEU A 528 19.84 -2.74 -13.86
C LEU A 528 18.39 -2.42 -13.50
N ASN A 529 18.04 -1.15 -13.33
CA ASN A 529 16.66 -0.73 -13.10
C ASN A 529 15.73 -1.23 -14.22
N LYS A 530 16.10 -1.02 -15.49
CA LYS A 530 15.34 -1.52 -16.65
C LYS A 530 15.18 -3.04 -16.58
N GLU A 531 16.25 -3.78 -16.34
CA GLU A 531 16.24 -5.25 -16.28
C GLU A 531 15.41 -5.80 -15.11
N ILE A 532 15.44 -5.16 -13.94
CA ILE A 532 14.62 -5.53 -12.78
C ILE A 532 13.13 -5.41 -13.12
N PHE A 533 12.72 -4.25 -13.63
CA PHE A 533 11.31 -3.99 -13.94
C PHE A 533 10.83 -4.78 -15.18
N GLU A 534 11.69 -5.03 -16.17
CA GLU A 534 11.39 -5.96 -17.26
C GLU A 534 11.13 -7.37 -16.73
N THR A 535 11.96 -7.84 -15.80
CA THR A 535 11.81 -9.18 -15.19
C THR A 535 10.53 -9.31 -14.39
N ILE A 536 10.22 -8.31 -13.54
CA ILE A 536 8.98 -8.30 -12.75
C ILE A 536 7.77 -8.31 -13.68
N TYR A 537 7.77 -7.45 -14.70
CA TYR A 537 6.64 -7.36 -15.63
C TYR A 537 6.45 -8.65 -16.46
N PHE A 538 7.55 -9.26 -16.92
CA PHE A 538 7.52 -10.51 -17.66
C PHE A 538 6.95 -11.66 -16.81
N ALA A 539 7.44 -11.79 -15.57
CA ALA A 539 6.96 -12.81 -14.63
C ALA A 539 5.48 -12.64 -14.27
N ALA A 540 5.05 -11.40 -13.99
CA ALA A 540 3.65 -11.11 -13.66
C ALA A 540 2.71 -11.38 -14.83
N CYS A 541 3.09 -10.97 -16.05
CA CYS A 541 2.30 -11.27 -17.25
C CYS A 541 2.23 -12.79 -17.51
N THR A 542 3.33 -13.50 -17.31
CA THR A 542 3.37 -14.96 -17.49
C THR A 542 2.46 -15.67 -16.48
N ALA A 543 2.57 -15.34 -15.19
CA ALA A 543 1.70 -15.88 -14.15
C ALA A 543 0.22 -15.57 -14.40
N SER A 544 -0.09 -14.35 -14.84
CA SER A 544 -1.46 -13.96 -15.15
C SER A 544 -2.03 -14.70 -16.36
N LYS A 545 -1.21 -14.92 -17.40
CA LYS A 545 -1.57 -15.74 -18.57
C LYS A 545 -1.77 -17.21 -18.19
N ASP A 546 -0.88 -17.78 -17.38
CA ASP A 546 -1.00 -19.17 -16.94
C ASP A 546 -2.24 -19.38 -16.05
N ALA A 547 -2.57 -18.41 -15.20
CA ALA A 547 -3.84 -18.42 -14.46
C ALA A 547 -5.06 -18.30 -15.40
N ALA A 548 -4.96 -17.57 -16.51
CA ALA A 548 -6.05 -17.49 -17.49
C ALA A 548 -6.29 -18.80 -18.25
N ILE A 549 -5.26 -19.63 -18.45
CA ILE A 549 -5.41 -20.97 -19.03
C ILE A 549 -6.30 -21.85 -18.14
N VAL A 550 -6.16 -21.73 -16.81
CA VAL A 550 -6.89 -22.55 -15.83
C VAL A 550 -8.29 -21.97 -15.57
N ASP A 551 -8.38 -20.67 -15.26
CA ASP A 551 -9.60 -20.04 -14.73
C ASP A 551 -10.33 -19.15 -15.75
N GLY A 552 -9.80 -19.06 -16.97
CA GLY A 552 -10.23 -18.11 -18.00
C GLY A 552 -9.71 -16.68 -17.75
N PRO A 553 -9.70 -15.85 -18.80
CA PRO A 553 -9.29 -14.45 -18.68
C PRO A 553 -10.27 -13.64 -17.82
N TYR A 554 -9.85 -12.46 -17.32
CA TYR A 554 -10.77 -11.55 -16.65
C TYR A 554 -11.90 -11.09 -17.58
N SER A 555 -13.05 -10.78 -17.01
CA SER A 555 -14.31 -10.61 -17.75
C SER A 555 -14.24 -9.54 -18.85
N SER A 556 -13.49 -8.46 -18.61
CA SER A 556 -13.33 -7.35 -19.56
C SER A 556 -12.04 -7.39 -20.38
N PHE A 557 -11.40 -8.56 -20.51
CA PHE A 557 -10.16 -8.72 -21.28
C PHE A 557 -10.36 -8.38 -22.75
N LYS A 558 -11.45 -8.85 -23.36
CA LYS A 558 -11.73 -8.61 -24.78
C LYS A 558 -11.84 -7.11 -25.06
N GLY A 559 -10.98 -6.61 -25.95
CA GLY A 559 -10.95 -5.21 -26.36
C GLY A 559 -9.84 -4.39 -25.70
N SER A 560 -9.20 -4.92 -24.64
CA SER A 560 -8.02 -4.32 -24.02
C SER A 560 -6.82 -4.31 -24.99
N PRO A 561 -5.82 -3.44 -24.80
CA PRO A 561 -4.53 -3.53 -25.48
C PRO A 561 -3.90 -4.92 -25.43
N ALA A 562 -3.85 -5.58 -24.26
CA ALA A 562 -3.28 -6.90 -24.10
C ALA A 562 -3.98 -7.96 -24.97
N SER A 563 -5.31 -7.86 -25.13
CA SER A 563 -6.06 -8.75 -26.05
C SER A 563 -5.69 -8.62 -27.53
N LYS A 564 -4.91 -7.58 -27.89
CA LYS A 564 -4.36 -7.32 -29.22
C LYS A 564 -2.85 -7.54 -29.28
N GLY A 565 -2.24 -8.10 -28.24
CA GLY A 565 -0.79 -8.32 -28.14
C GLY A 565 0.02 -7.06 -27.82
N LEU A 566 -0.64 -5.99 -27.35
CA LEU A 566 0.03 -4.76 -26.93
C LEU A 566 0.23 -4.78 -25.41
N LEU A 567 1.48 -4.82 -24.98
CA LEU A 567 1.89 -4.72 -23.58
C LEU A 567 2.34 -3.30 -23.25
N GLN A 568 2.68 -3.06 -21.98
CA GLN A 568 2.88 -1.70 -21.47
C GLN A 568 3.94 -0.94 -22.27
N PHE A 569 5.10 -1.53 -22.53
CA PHE A 569 6.17 -0.88 -23.30
C PHE A 569 5.78 -0.54 -24.74
N ASP A 570 4.86 -1.30 -25.36
CA ASP A 570 4.34 -0.97 -26.70
C ASP A 570 3.52 0.33 -26.66
N LEU A 571 2.81 0.57 -25.55
CA LEU A 571 2.06 1.83 -25.33
C LEU A 571 2.98 3.03 -25.06
N TRP A 572 4.26 2.78 -24.83
CA TRP A 572 5.31 3.80 -24.72
C TRP A 572 6.17 3.91 -25.99
N ASP A 573 5.81 3.18 -27.06
CA ASP A 573 6.59 3.08 -28.29
C ASP A 573 8.05 2.61 -28.03
N MET A 574 8.25 1.79 -27.00
CA MET A 574 9.57 1.27 -26.60
C MET A 574 9.82 -0.10 -27.23
N ASN A 575 10.77 -0.15 -28.16
CA ASN A 575 11.16 -1.39 -28.85
C ASN A 575 12.48 -2.00 -28.33
N GLU A 576 13.17 -1.30 -27.43
CA GLU A 576 14.46 -1.74 -26.91
C GLU A 576 14.27 -2.52 -25.61
N HIS A 577 14.63 -3.80 -25.60
CA HIS A 577 14.59 -4.68 -24.44
C HIS A 577 16.00 -5.13 -24.05
N SER A 578 16.17 -5.60 -22.81
CA SER A 578 17.45 -6.20 -22.38
C SER A 578 17.84 -7.48 -23.13
N GLY A 579 16.88 -8.11 -23.82
CA GLY A 579 17.05 -9.42 -24.47
C GLY A 579 17.01 -10.60 -23.50
N ARG A 580 16.70 -10.37 -22.22
CA ARG A 580 16.64 -11.42 -21.18
C ARG A 580 15.43 -12.34 -21.31
N TRP A 581 14.30 -11.81 -21.79
CA TRP A 581 13.01 -12.50 -21.80
C TRP A 581 12.38 -12.52 -23.20
N ASP A 582 11.71 -13.62 -23.53
CA ASP A 582 11.04 -13.82 -24.83
C ASP A 582 9.64 -13.20 -24.84
N TRP A 583 9.59 -11.89 -25.09
CA TRP A 583 8.35 -11.12 -25.17
C TRP A 583 7.45 -11.53 -26.34
N ASP A 584 8.03 -12.00 -27.45
CA ASP A 584 7.28 -12.34 -28.66
C ASP A 584 6.42 -13.58 -28.42
N SER A 585 7.00 -14.62 -27.81
CA SER A 585 6.25 -15.83 -27.41
C SER A 585 5.18 -15.48 -26.37
N LEU A 586 5.54 -14.70 -25.34
CA LEU A 586 4.57 -14.32 -24.29
C LEU A 586 3.39 -13.52 -24.85
N LYS A 587 3.62 -12.59 -25.78
CA LYS A 587 2.55 -11.83 -26.44
C LYS A 587 1.61 -12.74 -27.24
N GLN A 588 2.15 -13.71 -27.97
CA GLN A 588 1.34 -14.67 -28.72
C GLN A 588 0.47 -15.50 -27.79
N GLU A 589 1.04 -16.00 -26.70
CA GLU A 589 0.31 -16.77 -25.69
C GLU A 589 -0.76 -15.93 -24.96
N ILE A 590 -0.49 -14.65 -24.68
CA ILE A 590 -1.48 -13.72 -24.10
C ILE A 590 -2.65 -13.50 -25.07
N VAL A 591 -2.40 -13.40 -26.37
CA VAL A 591 -3.47 -13.26 -27.37
C VAL A 591 -4.29 -14.56 -27.47
N GLU A 592 -3.64 -15.72 -27.39
CA GLU A 592 -4.29 -17.02 -27.50
C GLU A 592 -5.12 -17.38 -26.26
N HIS A 593 -4.56 -17.21 -25.07
CA HIS A 593 -5.12 -17.70 -23.81
C HIS A 593 -5.74 -16.59 -22.94
N GLY A 594 -5.32 -15.35 -23.15
CA GLY A 594 -5.72 -14.20 -22.36
C GLY A 594 -4.88 -14.00 -21.10
N MET A 595 -5.33 -13.06 -20.25
CA MET A 595 -4.74 -12.78 -18.94
C MET A 595 -5.80 -12.80 -17.85
N ARG A 596 -5.40 -13.18 -16.63
CA ARG A 596 -6.29 -13.24 -15.47
C ARG A 596 -6.46 -11.89 -14.78
N ASN A 597 -5.54 -10.96 -14.98
CA ASN A 597 -5.48 -9.66 -14.31
C ASN A 597 -5.35 -8.54 -15.35
N SER A 598 -6.08 -7.43 -15.17
CA SER A 598 -6.09 -6.33 -16.14
C SER A 598 -4.86 -5.42 -16.08
N LEU A 599 -4.21 -5.34 -14.92
CA LEU A 599 -3.05 -4.47 -14.64
C LEU A 599 -2.02 -5.26 -13.86
#